data_AF-A0A434CJ14-F1
#
_entry.id   AF-A0A434CJ14-F1
#
_cell.length_a   1.000
_cell.length_b   1.000
_cell.length_c   1.000
_cell.angle_alpha   90.00
_cell.angle_beta   90.00
_cell.angle_gamma   90.00
#
_symmetry.space_group_name_H-M   'P 1'
#
loop_
_entity.id
_entity.type
_entity.pdbx_description
1 polymer ?
#
loop_
_entity_poly.entity_id
_entity_poly.type
_entity_poly.pdbx_seq_one_letter_code
_entity_poly.pdbx_strand_id
1 'polypeptide(L)'
;MTCQGDKLWTDPEDQICRDSYPDYAAIQRALPHRSRAAIKTRCGKIGIRKIRTNQWTAKRDTLFRKLYRTATTKDLYQAFPEMDSEAIFDRGSEQRLSRPRKPYAKTGIDLLDRLREECWRQNITMVDIDEFANAKRYFVDKRWRGDRGAANYNHIVRAIHELGGTISVQWGSVQ
;
A
#
# COMPACT_ATOMS: atom_id res chain seq x y z
N MET A 1 -32.81 11.43 14.53
CA MET A 1 -32.09 10.63 13.51
C MET A 1 -31.17 11.59 12.77
N THR A 2 -29.94 11.21 12.41
CA THR A 2 -29.10 12.06 11.55
C THR A 2 -29.65 12.06 10.13
N CYS A 3 -29.23 13.01 9.29
CA CYS A 3 -29.54 13.04 7.86
C CYS A 3 -29.06 11.79 7.07
N GLN A 4 -28.30 10.89 7.72
CA GLN A 4 -27.90 9.58 7.19
C GLN A 4 -28.69 8.40 7.78
N GLY A 5 -29.73 8.66 8.58
CA GLY A 5 -30.55 7.61 9.18
C GLY A 5 -30.00 7.02 10.49
N ASP A 6 -28.89 7.54 11.02
CA ASP A 6 -28.34 7.01 12.27
C ASP A 6 -29.14 7.49 13.49
N LYS A 7 -29.33 6.61 14.48
CA LYS A 7 -29.86 7.00 15.79
C LYS A 7 -28.92 8.00 16.46
N LEU A 8 -29.45 9.12 16.93
CA LEU A 8 -28.68 10.13 17.68
C LEU A 8 -28.15 9.50 18.98
N TRP A 9 -26.95 9.87 19.38
CA TRP A 9 -26.39 9.48 20.68
C TRP A 9 -27.03 10.30 21.78
N THR A 10 -27.31 9.66 22.91
CA THR A 10 -27.90 10.29 24.09
C THR A 10 -26.88 10.40 25.23
N ASP A 11 -27.07 11.36 26.14
CA ASP A 11 -26.16 11.56 27.28
C ASP A 11 -25.97 10.31 28.17
N PRO A 12 -27.01 9.49 28.43
CA PRO A 12 -26.84 8.23 29.15
C PRO A 12 -25.97 7.21 28.41
N GLU A 13 -26.08 7.13 27.08
CA GLU A 13 -25.23 6.25 26.27
C GLU A 13 -23.76 6.70 26.35
N ASP A 14 -23.52 8.01 26.36
CA ASP A 14 -22.18 8.57 26.54
C ASP A 14 -21.62 8.26 27.92
N GLN A 15 -22.45 8.33 28.96
CA GLN A 15 -22.03 8.01 30.32
C GLN A 15 -21.60 6.54 30.44
N ILE A 16 -22.38 5.62 29.86
CA ILE A 16 -22.01 4.19 29.76
C ILE A 16 -20.65 4.03 29.06
N CYS A 17 -20.41 4.80 27.99
CA CYS A 17 -19.12 4.78 27.31
C CYS A 17 -17.97 5.27 28.20
N ARG A 18 -18.18 6.31 29.04
CA ARG A 18 -17.17 6.82 29.97
C ARG A 18 -16.86 5.82 31.09
N ASP A 19 -17.89 5.23 31.68
CA ASP A 19 -17.75 4.37 32.87
C ASP A 19 -17.15 3.00 32.54
N SER A 20 -17.47 2.46 31.36
CA SER A 20 -17.03 1.12 30.96
C SER A 20 -15.76 1.12 30.09
N TYR A 21 -15.23 2.28 29.70
CA TYR A 21 -13.96 2.36 28.98
C TYR A 21 -12.79 1.96 29.90
N PRO A 22 -11.81 1.15 29.46
CA PRO A 22 -11.50 0.74 28.08
C PRO A 22 -12.14 -0.57 27.59
N ASP A 23 -13.06 -1.18 28.34
CA ASP A 23 -13.69 -2.45 27.98
C ASP A 23 -14.83 -2.27 26.97
N TYR A 24 -14.48 -2.35 25.68
CA TYR A 24 -15.45 -2.30 24.59
C TYR A 24 -16.45 -3.46 24.59
N ALA A 25 -16.14 -4.61 25.21
CA ALA A 25 -17.09 -5.72 25.31
C ALA A 25 -18.17 -5.39 26.37
N ALA A 26 -17.80 -4.78 27.48
CA ALA A 26 -18.75 -4.28 28.48
C ALA A 26 -19.68 -3.20 27.89
N ILE A 27 -19.13 -2.23 27.16
CA ILE A 27 -19.95 -1.19 26.50
C ILE A 27 -20.92 -1.83 25.50
N GLN A 28 -20.48 -2.82 24.73
CA GLN A 28 -21.32 -3.50 23.74
C GLN A 28 -22.44 -4.34 24.39
N ARG A 29 -22.20 -4.92 25.57
CA ARG A 29 -23.26 -5.61 26.35
C ARG A 29 -24.29 -4.60 26.89
N ALA A 30 -23.85 -3.42 27.32
CA ALA A 30 -24.72 -2.38 27.83
C ALA A 30 -25.50 -1.64 26.71
N LEU A 31 -24.94 -1.58 25.50
CA LEU A 31 -25.53 -0.92 24.33
C LEU A 31 -25.69 -1.92 23.16
N PRO A 32 -26.54 -2.95 23.28
CA PRO A 32 -26.66 -4.01 22.25
C PRO A 32 -27.22 -3.50 20.92
N HIS A 33 -27.94 -2.38 20.93
CA HIS A 33 -28.46 -1.70 19.74
C HIS A 33 -27.40 -0.86 19.01
N ARG A 34 -26.19 -0.73 19.54
CA ARG A 34 -25.07 -0.03 18.92
C ARG A 34 -24.02 -1.03 18.47
N SER A 35 -23.60 -0.93 17.21
CA SER A 35 -22.49 -1.75 16.72
C SER A 35 -21.19 -1.38 17.43
N ARG A 36 -20.28 -2.34 17.54
CA ARG A 36 -18.93 -2.13 18.11
C ARG A 36 -18.18 -1.00 17.41
N ALA A 37 -18.38 -0.82 16.09
CA ALA A 37 -17.80 0.26 15.31
C ALA A 37 -18.38 1.63 15.72
N ALA A 38 -19.70 1.73 15.91
CA ALA A 38 -20.35 2.97 16.37
C ALA A 38 -19.85 3.37 17.76
N ILE A 39 -19.71 2.42 18.68
CA ILE A 39 -19.16 2.64 20.03
C ILE A 39 -17.73 3.19 19.94
N LYS A 40 -16.83 2.56 19.17
CA LYS A 40 -15.45 3.04 18.98
C LYS A 40 -15.40 4.47 18.45
N THR A 41 -16.21 4.76 17.44
CA THR A 41 -16.30 6.10 16.85
C THR A 41 -16.82 7.12 17.87
N ARG A 42 -17.81 6.75 18.69
CA ARG A 42 -18.34 7.64 19.74
C ARG A 42 -17.33 7.89 20.84
N CYS A 43 -16.69 6.85 21.38
CA CYS A 43 -15.59 6.99 22.36
C CYS A 43 -14.47 7.91 21.84
N GLY A 44 -14.21 7.88 20.53
CA GLY A 44 -13.32 8.84 19.86
C GLY A 44 -13.87 10.27 19.86
N LYS A 45 -15.13 10.47 19.49
CA LYS A 45 -15.79 11.80 19.44
C LYS A 45 -15.93 12.47 20.80
N ILE A 46 -16.17 11.71 21.87
CA ILE A 46 -16.29 12.23 23.24
C ILE A 46 -14.93 12.35 23.96
N GLY A 47 -13.82 12.05 23.27
CA GLY A 47 -12.46 12.28 23.77
C GLY A 47 -11.93 11.29 24.81
N ILE A 48 -12.65 10.21 25.12
CA ILE A 48 -12.21 9.22 26.13
C ILE A 48 -11.25 8.16 25.56
N ARG A 49 -11.25 7.97 24.24
CA ARG A 49 -10.27 7.09 23.60
C ARG A 49 -8.88 7.63 23.91
N LYS A 50 -8.02 6.82 24.54
CA LYS A 50 -6.59 7.12 24.71
C LYS A 50 -6.08 7.54 23.33
N ILE A 51 -5.74 8.82 23.20
CA ILE A 51 -5.04 9.34 22.03
C ILE A 51 -3.83 8.44 21.88
N ARG A 52 -3.65 7.82 20.71
CA ARG A 52 -2.39 7.13 20.40
C ARG A 52 -1.32 8.16 20.70
N THR A 53 -0.54 7.95 21.77
CA THR A 53 0.54 8.85 22.19
C THR A 53 1.27 9.22 20.91
N ASN A 54 1.29 10.51 20.55
CA ASN A 54 1.77 10.93 19.24
C ASN A 54 3.22 10.46 19.09
N GLN A 55 3.42 9.31 18.45
CA GLN A 55 4.71 8.62 18.42
C GLN A 55 5.75 9.50 17.71
N TRP A 56 5.26 10.42 16.87
CA TRP A 56 5.97 11.44 16.14
C TRP A 56 6.22 12.68 16.99
N THR A 57 7.35 12.68 17.70
CA THR A 57 7.93 13.90 18.27
C THR A 57 8.66 14.71 17.19
N ALA A 58 8.84 16.03 17.39
CA ALA A 58 9.55 16.90 16.44
C ALA A 58 10.96 16.38 16.07
N LYS A 59 11.66 15.78 17.04
CA LYS A 59 12.97 15.14 16.81
C LYS A 59 12.87 13.95 15.85
N ARG A 60 11.89 13.06 16.06
CA ARG A 60 11.66 11.89 15.19
C ARG A 60 11.20 12.32 13.80
N ASP A 61 10.37 13.34 13.73
CA ASP A 61 9.87 13.91 12.47
C ASP A 61 11.01 14.47 11.60
N THR A 62 11.96 15.17 12.23
CA THR A 62 13.15 15.69 11.56
C THR A 62 14.07 14.57 11.07
N LEU A 63 14.27 13.53 11.90
CA LEU A 63 15.04 12.35 11.53
C LEU A 63 14.37 11.59 10.37
N PHE A 64 13.05 11.44 10.41
CA PHE A 64 12.25 10.75 9.41
C PHE A 64 12.36 11.42 8.05
N ARG A 65 12.23 12.75 7.96
CA ARG A 65 12.39 13.48 6.70
C ARG A 65 13.76 13.24 6.04
N LYS A 66 14.82 13.18 6.84
CA LYS A 66 16.19 12.95 6.35
C LYS A 66 16.39 11.52 5.84
N LEU A 67 15.82 10.54 6.54
CA LEU A 67 16.03 9.13 6.24
C LEU A 67 15.06 8.58 5.19
N TYR A 68 13.80 9.02 5.17
CA TYR A 68 12.75 8.33 4.41
C TYR A 68 13.01 8.24 2.90
N ARG A 69 13.63 9.28 2.31
CA ARG A 69 13.92 9.34 0.87
C ARG A 69 15.08 8.43 0.44
N THR A 70 16.05 8.19 1.31
CA THR A 70 17.34 7.55 0.95
C THR A 70 17.53 6.18 1.61
N ALA A 71 17.01 6.00 2.82
CA ALA A 71 17.22 4.80 3.62
C ALA A 71 16.48 3.58 3.05
N THR A 72 17.03 2.40 3.28
CA THR A 72 16.35 1.14 2.98
C THR A 72 15.23 0.91 3.99
N THR A 73 14.25 0.07 3.63
CA THR A 73 13.16 -0.29 4.55
C THR A 73 13.69 -0.89 5.86
N LYS A 74 14.78 -1.67 5.80
CA LYS A 74 15.45 -2.23 6.99
C LYS A 74 16.00 -1.13 7.91
N ASP A 75 16.68 -0.15 7.35
CA ASP A 75 17.28 0.96 8.10
C ASP A 75 16.20 1.82 8.78
N LEU A 76 15.04 2.00 8.13
CA LEU A 76 13.89 2.67 8.73
C LEU A 76 13.36 1.92 9.97
N TYR A 77 13.28 0.59 9.90
CA TYR A 77 12.84 -0.22 11.04
C TYR A 77 13.86 -0.18 12.19
N GLN A 78 15.15 -0.11 11.87
CA GLN A 78 16.20 0.07 12.87
C GLN A 78 16.19 1.47 13.49
N ALA A 79 15.87 2.51 12.72
CA ALA A 79 15.78 3.88 13.21
C ALA A 79 14.53 4.14 14.06
N PHE A 80 13.46 3.38 13.82
CA PHE A 80 12.16 3.52 14.51
C PHE A 80 11.63 2.17 15.04
N PRO A 81 12.35 1.50 15.97
CA PRO A 81 11.97 0.16 16.44
C PRO A 81 10.71 0.15 17.31
N GLU A 82 10.35 1.29 17.92
CA GLU A 82 9.14 1.43 18.74
C GLU A 82 7.87 1.70 17.90
N MET A 83 8.03 1.95 16.60
CA MET A 83 6.93 2.30 15.71
C MET A 83 6.47 1.07 14.92
N ASP A 84 5.17 0.99 14.72
CA ASP A 84 4.61 0.04 13.78
C ASP A 84 5.03 0.40 12.34
N SER A 85 5.25 -0.62 11.52
CA SER A 85 5.64 -0.48 10.12
C SER A 85 4.65 0.36 9.33
N GLU A 86 3.34 0.18 9.55
CA GLU A 86 2.27 0.96 8.93
C GLU A 86 2.36 2.44 9.31
N ALA A 87 2.61 2.74 10.58
CA ALA A 87 2.74 4.12 11.07
C ALA A 87 3.93 4.87 10.43
N ILE A 88 5.01 4.17 10.08
CA ILE A 88 6.16 4.74 9.36
C ILE A 88 5.77 5.14 7.94
N PHE A 89 5.02 4.30 7.22
CA PHE A 89 4.62 4.58 5.83
C PHE A 89 3.47 5.58 5.74
N ASP A 90 2.49 5.51 6.65
CA ASP A 90 1.42 6.49 6.78
C ASP A 90 1.98 7.89 6.98
N ARG A 91 3.00 8.03 7.84
CA ARG A 91 3.69 9.30 8.05
C ARG A 91 4.34 9.84 6.78
N GLY A 92 4.91 8.96 5.95
CA GLY A 92 5.45 9.32 4.65
C GLY A 92 4.39 9.91 3.72
N SER A 93 3.22 9.27 3.68
CA SER A 93 2.06 9.73 2.91
C SER A 93 1.51 11.06 3.43
N GLU A 94 1.36 11.22 4.76
CA GLU A 94 0.94 12.46 5.41
C GLU A 94 1.85 13.64 5.04
N GLN A 95 3.16 13.41 4.97
CA GLN A 95 4.16 14.42 4.62
C GLN A 95 4.39 14.55 3.12
N ARG A 96 3.66 13.81 2.29
CA ARG A 96 3.83 13.74 0.82
C ARG A 96 5.28 13.45 0.42
N LEU A 97 5.97 12.64 1.22
CA LEU A 97 7.30 12.16 0.90
C LEU A 97 7.17 10.90 0.06
N SER A 98 7.77 10.89 -1.13
CA SER A 98 7.87 9.71 -1.97
C SER A 98 9.30 9.14 -1.93
N ARG A 99 9.38 7.83 -2.03
CA ARG A 99 10.65 7.12 -2.19
C ARG A 99 10.93 6.97 -3.69
N PRO A 100 12.20 7.01 -4.13
CA PRO A 100 12.52 6.75 -5.52
C PRO A 100 12.02 5.37 -5.92
N ARG A 101 11.49 5.25 -7.14
CA ARG A 101 11.09 3.98 -7.71
C ARG A 101 12.30 3.04 -7.71
N LYS A 102 12.07 1.74 -7.49
CA LYS A 102 13.14 0.73 -7.58
C LYS A 102 13.12 0.07 -8.96
N PRO A 103 14.28 -0.38 -9.47
CA PRO A 103 14.34 -1.22 -10.64
C PRO A 103 13.42 -2.42 -10.52
N TYR A 104 12.87 -2.83 -11.66
CA TYR A 104 12.00 -3.99 -11.73
C TYR A 104 12.80 -5.27 -11.43
N ALA A 105 12.28 -6.10 -10.51
CA ALA A 105 12.90 -7.38 -10.21
C ALA A 105 12.89 -8.30 -11.45
N LYS A 106 13.99 -9.05 -11.63
CA LYS A 106 14.15 -10.08 -12.66
C LYS A 106 13.16 -11.22 -12.40
N THR A 107 12.59 -11.73 -13.48
CA THR A 107 11.55 -12.75 -13.52
C THR A 107 12.10 -14.10 -13.94
N GLY A 108 13.29 -14.14 -14.54
CA GLY A 108 13.92 -15.35 -15.08
C GLY A 108 13.50 -15.65 -16.51
N ILE A 109 12.64 -14.81 -17.11
CA ILE A 109 12.25 -14.89 -18.52
C ILE A 109 12.99 -13.78 -19.24
N ASP A 110 14.02 -14.14 -20.01
CA ASP A 110 14.94 -13.18 -20.64
C ASP A 110 14.23 -12.06 -21.42
N LEU A 111 13.23 -12.42 -22.23
CA LEU A 111 12.49 -11.45 -23.04
C LEU A 111 11.72 -10.45 -22.18
N LEU A 112 11.10 -10.92 -21.10
CA LEU A 112 10.36 -10.08 -20.16
C LEU A 112 11.30 -9.23 -19.32
N ASP A 113 12.46 -9.76 -18.93
CA ASP A 113 13.45 -9.03 -18.15
C ASP A 113 14.07 -7.90 -18.97
N ARG A 114 14.39 -8.14 -20.25
CA ARG A 114 14.81 -7.08 -21.19
C ARG A 114 13.75 -6.00 -21.36
N LEU A 115 12.48 -6.38 -21.55
CA LEU A 115 11.37 -5.43 -21.60
C LEU A 115 11.29 -4.59 -20.31
N ARG A 116 11.42 -5.22 -19.15
CA ARG A 116 11.35 -4.54 -17.84
C ARG A 116 12.54 -3.61 -17.61
N GLU A 117 13.73 -3.98 -18.04
CA GLU A 117 14.92 -3.10 -18.00
C GLU A 117 14.72 -1.86 -18.88
N GLU A 118 14.15 -2.04 -20.07
CA GLU A 118 13.87 -0.94 -20.98
C GLU A 118 12.77 0.00 -20.44
N CYS A 119 11.71 -0.56 -19.86
CA CYS A 119 10.70 0.22 -19.14
C CYS A 119 11.31 1.03 -18.00
N TRP A 120 12.26 0.43 -17.26
CA TRP A 120 12.99 1.14 -16.21
C TRP A 120 13.78 2.32 -16.77
N ARG A 121 14.50 2.12 -17.88
CA ARG A 121 15.31 3.13 -18.58
C ARG A 121 14.48 4.31 -19.09
N GLN A 122 13.31 4.05 -19.67
CA GLN A 122 12.41 5.09 -20.18
C GLN A 122 11.48 5.69 -19.13
N ASN A 123 11.61 5.25 -17.86
CA ASN A 123 10.71 5.63 -16.77
C ASN A 123 9.22 5.31 -17.01
N ILE A 124 8.96 4.26 -17.77
CA ILE A 124 7.60 3.77 -18.08
C ILE A 124 7.17 2.78 -17.00
N THR A 125 5.93 2.89 -16.54
CA THR A 125 5.36 2.00 -15.54
C THR A 125 4.70 0.78 -16.18
N MET A 126 4.50 -0.28 -15.39
CA MET A 126 3.81 -1.48 -15.88
C MET A 126 2.34 -1.21 -16.25
N VAL A 127 1.72 -0.17 -15.68
CA VAL A 127 0.37 0.27 -16.03
C VAL A 127 0.36 0.84 -17.44
N ASP A 128 1.32 1.73 -17.74
CA ASP A 128 1.46 2.34 -19.05
C ASP A 128 1.72 1.26 -20.13
N ILE A 129 2.52 0.23 -19.82
CA ILE A 129 2.74 -0.89 -20.75
C ILE A 129 1.47 -1.70 -21.01
N ASP A 130 0.68 -1.97 -19.97
CA ASP A 130 -0.60 -2.66 -20.13
C ASP A 130 -1.56 -1.86 -21.04
N GLU A 131 -1.49 -0.52 -20.98
CA GLU A 131 -2.22 0.39 -21.86
C GLU A 131 -1.69 0.35 -23.30
N PHE A 132 -0.38 0.53 -23.51
CA PHE A 132 0.23 0.51 -24.85
C PHE A 132 0.05 -0.83 -25.57
N ALA A 133 0.26 -1.94 -24.87
CA ALA A 133 0.14 -3.26 -25.46
C ALA A 133 -1.31 -3.78 -25.49
N ASN A 134 -2.30 -2.99 -25.02
CA ASN A 134 -3.68 -3.41 -24.78
C ASN A 134 -3.74 -4.80 -24.08
N ALA A 135 -2.88 -4.97 -23.07
CA ALA A 135 -2.70 -6.22 -22.33
C ALA A 135 -3.59 -6.26 -21.06
N LYS A 136 -4.50 -5.29 -20.93
CA LYS A 136 -5.43 -5.09 -19.82
C LYS A 136 -4.69 -4.85 -18.49
N ARG A 137 -4.38 -5.92 -17.75
CA ARG A 137 -3.70 -5.89 -16.45
C ARG A 137 -2.67 -7.01 -16.34
N TYR A 138 -2.17 -7.47 -17.48
CA TYR A 138 -1.27 -8.61 -17.55
C TYR A 138 0.05 -8.29 -16.84
N PHE A 139 0.63 -7.11 -17.08
CA PHE A 139 1.87 -6.64 -16.50
C PHE A 139 1.74 -6.19 -15.05
N VAL A 140 0.64 -5.51 -14.72
CA VAL A 140 0.33 -5.06 -13.36
C VAL A 140 0.09 -6.25 -12.43
N ASP A 141 -0.74 -7.21 -12.84
CA ASP A 141 -1.10 -8.36 -12.00
C ASP A 141 -0.02 -9.47 -12.01
N LYS A 142 1.04 -9.31 -12.81
CA LYS A 142 2.14 -10.28 -12.96
C LYS A 142 1.62 -11.68 -13.29
N ARG A 143 0.76 -11.78 -14.32
CA ARG A 143 0.04 -13.02 -14.65
C ARG A 143 0.92 -14.19 -15.11
N TRP A 144 2.21 -13.95 -15.33
CA TRP A 144 3.23 -14.97 -15.58
C TRP A 144 3.76 -15.68 -14.32
N ARG A 145 3.29 -15.32 -13.11
CA ARG A 145 3.74 -15.95 -11.85
C ARG A 145 2.71 -16.94 -11.29
N GLY A 146 3.21 -18.09 -10.81
CA GLY A 146 2.46 -19.10 -10.05
C GLY A 146 1.52 -19.94 -10.91
N ASP A 147 0.43 -20.43 -10.31
CA ASP A 147 -0.57 -21.30 -10.96
C ASP A 147 -1.41 -20.60 -12.06
N ARG A 148 -1.18 -19.31 -12.30
CA ARG A 148 -1.91 -18.49 -13.28
C ARG A 148 -1.45 -18.72 -14.72
N GLY A 149 -0.42 -19.54 -14.93
CA GLY A 149 0.04 -19.98 -16.24
C GLY A 149 1.43 -19.48 -16.62
N ALA A 150 1.89 -19.90 -17.79
CA ALA A 150 3.16 -19.49 -18.38
C ALA A 150 3.11 -18.06 -18.92
N ALA A 151 4.28 -17.47 -19.15
CA ALA A 151 4.38 -16.14 -19.74
C ALA A 151 3.76 -16.11 -21.14
N ASN A 152 2.80 -15.21 -21.34
CA ASN A 152 2.19 -14.97 -22.64
C ASN A 152 3.11 -14.08 -23.48
N TYR A 153 3.83 -14.71 -24.42
CA TYR A 153 4.77 -14.04 -25.31
C TYR A 153 4.10 -13.01 -26.22
N ASN A 154 2.82 -13.17 -26.60
CA ASN A 154 2.16 -12.22 -27.50
C ASN A 154 2.04 -10.83 -26.86
N HIS A 155 1.69 -10.75 -25.57
CA HIS A 155 1.65 -9.48 -24.86
C HIS A 155 3.05 -8.86 -24.72
N ILE A 156 4.07 -9.69 -24.47
CA ILE A 156 5.46 -9.24 -24.31
C ILE A 156 6.00 -8.71 -25.65
N VAL A 157 5.81 -9.45 -26.74
CA VAL A 157 6.25 -9.09 -28.09
C VAL A 157 5.57 -7.80 -28.53
N ARG A 158 4.26 -7.67 -28.32
CA ARG A 158 3.53 -6.44 -28.64
C ARG A 158 4.07 -5.25 -27.85
N ALA A 159 4.27 -5.40 -26.54
CA ALA A 159 4.86 -4.35 -25.72
C ALA A 159 6.25 -3.93 -26.21
N ILE A 160 7.09 -4.88 -26.63
CA ILE A 160 8.42 -4.58 -27.18
C ILE A 160 8.31 -3.75 -28.46
N HIS A 161 7.40 -4.11 -29.37
CA HIS A 161 7.18 -3.35 -30.60
C HIS A 161 6.68 -1.93 -30.34
N GLU A 162 5.72 -1.75 -29.42
CA GLU A 162 5.19 -0.42 -29.06
C GLU A 162 6.27 0.48 -28.44
N LEU A 163 7.23 -0.10 -27.72
CA LEU A 163 8.40 0.62 -27.20
C LEU A 163 9.50 0.86 -28.23
N GLY A 164 9.27 0.50 -29.51
CA GLY A 164 10.24 0.66 -30.60
C GLY A 164 11.33 -0.42 -30.64
N GLY A 165 11.16 -1.52 -29.89
CA GLY A 165 12.07 -2.66 -29.91
C GLY A 165 11.79 -3.60 -31.08
N THR A 166 12.85 -4.28 -31.52
CA THR A 166 12.78 -5.34 -32.53
C THR A 166 13.22 -6.67 -31.94
N ILE A 167 12.56 -7.75 -32.34
CA ILE A 167 12.88 -9.10 -31.90
C ILE A 167 13.48 -9.85 -33.09
N SER A 168 14.73 -10.27 -32.94
CA SER A 168 15.40 -11.14 -33.90
C SER A 168 15.58 -12.54 -33.32
N VAL A 169 15.20 -13.57 -34.06
CA VAL A 169 15.48 -14.96 -33.70
C VAL A 169 16.85 -15.34 -34.28
N GLN A 170 17.74 -15.84 -33.43
CA GLN A 170 19.04 -16.37 -33.83
C GLN A 170 19.01 -17.88 -33.61
N TRP A 171 19.27 -18.65 -34.65
CA TRP A 171 19.45 -20.09 -34.56
C TRP A 171 20.95 -20.35 -34.47
N GLY A 172 21.40 -21.05 -33.43
CA GLY A 172 22.78 -21.54 -33.39
C GLY A 172 22.96 -22.62 -34.44
N SER A 173 24.03 -22.56 -35.23
CA SER A 173 24.44 -23.70 -36.06
C SER A 173 24.73 -24.87 -35.13
N VAL A 174 23.95 -25.95 -35.27
CA VAL A 174 24.25 -27.23 -34.64
C VAL A 174 25.56 -27.73 -35.28
N GLN A 175 26.66 -27.69 -34.54
CA GLN A 175 27.88 -28.43 -34.86
C GLN A 175 27.81 -29.82 -34.24
#